data_AF-A0A926EWU0-F1
#
_entry.id   AF-A0A926EWU0-F1
#
_cell.length_a   1.000
_cell.length_b   1.000
_cell.length_c   1.000
_cell.angle_alpha   90.00
_cell.angle_beta   90.00
_cell.angle_gamma   90.00
#
_symmetry.space_group_name_H-M   'P 1'
#
loop_
_entity.id
_entity.type
_entity.pdbx_description
1 polymer ?
#
loop_
_entity_poly.entity_id
_entity_poly.type
_entity_poly.pdbx_seq_one_letter_code
_entity_poly.pdbx_strand_id
1 'polypeptide(L)'
;MELVKITHENLEKEHICCAIANNKDSQVTSKKSWLKGRLDEGLVVLSSKKKMGYLSDPKYMKYKGFETVDNANSYFELMYLPFSHETENPHFKQHLKEIKHNDSQNGFWLYYTNQCPFTAKYVPLLEEIAKKRSVDFQVVHIQAKDYNFL
;
A
#
# COMPACT_ATOMS: atom_id res chain seq x y z
N MET A 1 23.92 -12.84 -0.76
CA MET A 1 22.57 -12.83 -1.34
C MET A 1 22.65 -11.99 -2.60
N GLU A 2 22.40 -12.59 -3.75
CA GLU A 2 22.42 -11.88 -5.03
C GLU A 2 21.06 -11.19 -5.22
N LEU A 3 21.07 -9.94 -5.67
CA LEU A 3 19.86 -9.18 -5.96
C LEU A 3 19.47 -9.43 -7.42
N VAL A 4 18.28 -9.94 -7.65
CA VAL A 4 17.72 -10.13 -9.00
C VAL A 4 16.87 -8.92 -9.35
N LYS A 5 17.18 -8.26 -10.48
CA LYS A 5 16.32 -7.22 -11.04
C LYS A 5 15.20 -7.87 -11.85
N ILE A 6 13.95 -7.56 -11.51
CA ILE A 6 12.80 -7.99 -12.30
C ILE A 6 12.71 -7.18 -13.59
N THR A 7 12.51 -7.87 -14.71
CA THR A 7 12.35 -7.33 -16.06
C THR A 7 11.16 -8.00 -16.75
N HIS A 8 10.72 -7.45 -17.88
CA HIS A 8 9.67 -8.07 -18.70
C HIS A 8 10.03 -9.49 -19.16
N GLU A 9 11.32 -9.82 -19.27
CA GLU A 9 11.82 -11.11 -19.74
C GLU A 9 11.85 -12.18 -18.65
N ASN A 10 12.05 -11.79 -17.38
CA ASN A 10 12.21 -12.72 -16.27
C ASN A 10 11.02 -12.75 -15.29
N LEU A 11 10.09 -11.79 -15.34
CA LEU A 11 8.93 -11.69 -14.43
C LEU A 11 8.14 -13.01 -14.30
N GLU A 12 7.97 -13.75 -15.38
CA GLU A 12 7.25 -15.03 -15.36
C GLU A 12 8.03 -16.16 -14.67
N LYS A 13 9.36 -16.12 -14.74
CA LYS A 13 10.24 -17.15 -14.18
C LYS A 13 10.53 -16.88 -12.71
N GLU A 14 10.77 -15.62 -12.36
CA GLU A 14 11.13 -15.22 -11.01
C GLU A 14 9.99 -15.38 -10.02
N HIS A 15 10.35 -15.73 -8.78
CA HIS A 15 9.41 -15.81 -7.68
C HIS A 15 9.31 -14.44 -7.00
N ILE A 16 8.14 -13.81 -7.09
CA ILE A 16 7.91 -12.41 -6.68
C ILE A 16 6.87 -12.26 -5.56
N CYS A 17 6.53 -13.36 -4.88
CA CYS A 17 5.45 -13.43 -3.91
C CYS A 17 5.94 -13.85 -2.52
N CYS A 18 5.05 -13.84 -1.53
CA CYS A 18 5.39 -14.26 -0.17
C CYS A 18 5.90 -15.71 -0.18
N ALA A 19 6.78 -16.05 0.76
CA ALA A 19 7.47 -17.34 0.85
C ALA A 19 6.56 -18.59 0.88
N ILE A 20 5.25 -18.41 1.05
CA ILE A 20 4.24 -19.47 1.21
C ILE A 20 3.54 -19.80 -0.12
N ALA A 21 3.62 -18.94 -1.15
CA ALA A 21 2.90 -19.12 -2.42
C ALA A 21 3.79 -19.68 -3.53
N ASN A 22 3.19 -20.39 -4.49
CA ASN A 22 3.85 -20.96 -5.66
C ASN A 22 3.46 -20.19 -6.94
N ASN A 23 4.30 -20.24 -7.97
CA ASN A 23 4.07 -19.61 -9.28
C ASN A 23 2.76 -20.05 -9.97
N LYS A 24 2.18 -21.18 -9.56
CA LYS A 24 0.91 -21.71 -10.08
C LYS A 24 -0.32 -21.20 -9.33
N ASP A 25 -0.15 -20.53 -8.20
CA ASP A 25 -1.27 -20.01 -7.43
C ASP A 25 -1.89 -18.82 -8.15
N SER A 26 -3.21 -18.79 -8.24
CA SER A 26 -3.97 -17.75 -8.97
C SER A 26 -3.62 -16.32 -8.55
N GLN A 27 -3.28 -16.13 -7.27
CA GLN A 27 -2.85 -14.84 -6.72
C GLN A 27 -1.50 -14.38 -7.30
N VAL A 28 -0.57 -15.33 -7.53
CA VAL A 28 0.74 -15.04 -8.11
C VAL A 28 0.61 -14.69 -9.58
N THR A 29 -0.18 -15.47 -10.33
CA THR A 29 -0.48 -15.18 -11.75
C THR A 29 -1.14 -13.82 -11.90
N SER A 30 -2.12 -13.49 -11.05
CA SER A 30 -2.80 -12.19 -11.07
C SER A 30 -1.84 -11.03 -10.77
N LYS A 31 -0.93 -11.21 -9.80
CA LYS A 31 0.09 -10.20 -9.47
C LYS A 31 1.10 -10.01 -10.61
N LYS A 32 1.57 -11.09 -11.24
CA LYS A 32 2.47 -11.03 -12.41
C LYS A 32 1.80 -10.33 -13.59
N SER A 33 0.56 -10.69 -13.90
CA SER A 33 -0.21 -10.01 -14.96
C SER A 33 -0.40 -8.52 -14.68
N TRP A 34 -0.66 -8.14 -13.43
CA TRP A 34 -0.77 -6.73 -13.04
C TRP A 34 0.56 -5.99 -13.17
N LEU A 35 1.66 -6.59 -12.71
CA LEU A 35 3.00 -6.01 -12.81
C LEU A 35 3.45 -5.86 -14.26
N LYS A 36 3.16 -6.83 -15.13
CA LYS A 36 3.55 -6.79 -16.54
C LYS A 36 3.06 -5.53 -17.26
N GLY A 37 1.86 -5.05 -16.93
CA GLY A 37 1.31 -3.82 -17.52
C GLY A 37 1.80 -2.52 -16.90
N ARG A 38 2.54 -2.58 -15.79
CA ARG A 38 2.92 -1.40 -14.98
C ARG A 38 4.39 -1.36 -14.58
N LEU A 39 5.19 -2.32 -15.07
CA LEU A 39 6.58 -2.49 -14.63
C LEU A 39 7.43 -1.24 -14.90
N ASP A 40 7.10 -0.51 -15.97
CA ASP A 40 7.80 0.68 -16.43
C ASP A 40 7.34 1.98 -15.73
N GLU A 41 6.25 1.91 -14.95
CA GLU A 41 5.68 3.06 -14.22
C GLU A 41 6.47 3.45 -12.97
N GLY A 42 7.60 2.81 -12.67
CA GLY A 42 8.39 3.13 -11.49
C GLY A 42 7.82 2.61 -10.16
N LEU A 43 8.30 3.18 -9.06
CA LEU A 43 7.95 2.77 -7.70
C LEU A 43 7.37 3.92 -6.89
N VAL A 44 6.30 3.62 -6.17
CA VAL A 44 5.62 4.56 -5.27
C VAL A 44 5.75 4.09 -3.83
N VAL A 45 6.03 5.00 -2.91
CA VAL A 45 6.09 4.71 -1.49
C VAL A 45 5.48 5.84 -0.66
N LEU A 46 4.77 5.47 0.40
CA LEU A 46 4.32 6.42 1.42
C LEU A 46 5.44 6.69 2.42
N SER A 47 5.65 7.97 2.68
CA SER A 47 6.63 8.50 3.61
C SER A 47 6.02 9.67 4.38
N SER A 48 6.87 10.42 5.07
CA SER A 48 6.49 11.64 5.77
C SER A 48 7.68 12.59 5.86
N LYS A 49 7.46 13.85 6.25
CA LYS A 49 8.51 14.88 6.37
C LYS A 49 9.68 14.49 7.28
N LYS A 50 9.42 13.63 8.27
CA LYS A 50 10.39 13.15 9.26
C LYS A 50 10.17 11.67 9.51
N LYS A 51 11.22 10.94 9.88
CA LYS A 51 11.12 9.50 10.18
C LYS A 51 10.02 9.20 11.22
N MET A 52 9.17 8.23 10.90
CA MET A 52 8.14 7.70 11.81
C MET A 52 8.32 6.18 11.91
N GLY A 53 7.92 5.57 13.03
CA GLY A 53 8.16 4.14 13.28
C GLY A 53 7.40 3.18 12.35
N TYR A 54 6.43 3.70 11.60
CA TYR A 54 5.52 2.94 10.74
C TYR A 54 5.49 3.42 9.29
N LEU A 55 6.34 4.39 8.92
CA LEU A 55 6.49 4.88 7.54
C LEU A 55 7.94 4.76 7.08
N SER A 56 8.12 4.77 5.76
CA SER A 56 9.44 4.74 5.15
C SER A 56 10.29 5.94 5.58
N ASP A 57 11.59 5.74 5.78
CA ASP A 57 12.49 6.83 6.18
C ASP A 57 12.72 7.79 4.99
N PRO A 58 12.27 9.06 5.07
CA PRO A 58 12.35 9.98 3.94
C PRO A 58 13.78 10.28 3.52
N LYS A 59 14.75 10.28 4.44
CA LYS A 59 16.15 10.55 4.10
C LYS A 59 16.74 9.41 3.28
N TYR A 60 16.43 8.17 3.68
CA TYR A 60 16.87 6.99 2.94
C TYR A 60 16.23 6.92 1.55
N MET A 61 14.93 7.22 1.45
CA MET A 61 14.23 7.20 0.16
C MET A 61 14.81 8.24 -0.81
N LYS A 62 15.09 9.47 -0.35
CA LYS A 62 15.78 10.49 -1.17
C LYS A 62 17.17 10.05 -1.60
N TYR A 63 17.94 9.44 -0.70
CA TYR A 63 19.24 8.85 -1.03
C TYR A 63 19.15 7.77 -2.13
N LYS A 64 18.02 7.05 -2.20
CA LYS A 64 17.72 6.06 -3.26
C LYS A 64 17.14 6.67 -4.53
N GLY A 65 17.04 7.99 -4.63
CA GLY A 65 16.55 8.70 -5.81
C GLY A 65 15.04 8.91 -5.86
N PHE A 66 14.30 8.62 -4.78
CA PHE A 66 12.88 8.96 -4.72
C PHE A 66 12.68 10.46 -4.51
N GLU A 67 11.69 11.01 -5.19
CA GLU A 67 11.28 12.40 -5.11
C GLU A 67 9.88 12.51 -4.49
N THR A 68 9.62 13.55 -3.70
CA THR A 68 8.28 13.82 -3.19
C THR A 68 7.45 14.44 -4.32
N VAL A 69 6.39 13.76 -4.75
CA VAL A 69 5.54 14.18 -5.88
C VAL A 69 4.15 14.66 -5.46
N ASP A 70 3.68 14.26 -4.27
CA ASP A 70 2.42 14.75 -3.72
C ASP A 70 2.39 14.68 -2.19
N ASN A 71 1.42 15.34 -1.57
CA ASN A 71 1.14 15.30 -0.15
C ASN A 71 -0.37 15.29 0.12
N ALA A 72 -0.77 14.65 1.22
CA ALA A 72 -2.13 14.72 1.75
C ALA A 72 -2.18 15.65 2.97
N ASN A 73 -3.36 16.12 3.36
CA ASN A 73 -3.59 17.08 4.46
C ASN A 73 -3.08 16.65 5.86
N SER A 74 -2.51 15.45 5.98
CA SER A 74 -1.95 14.88 7.20
C SER A 74 -0.41 14.85 7.13
N TYR A 75 0.22 13.83 7.70
CA TYR A 75 1.67 13.65 7.70
C TYR A 75 2.20 12.82 6.51
N PHE A 76 1.34 12.40 5.58
CA PHE A 76 1.70 11.54 4.46
C PHE A 76 2.29 12.32 3.28
N GLU A 77 3.47 11.89 2.83
CA GLU A 77 4.09 12.29 1.57
C GLU A 77 4.10 11.11 0.61
N LEU A 78 3.72 11.36 -0.65
CA LEU A 78 3.85 10.41 -1.73
C LEU A 78 5.22 10.60 -2.39
N MET A 79 6.05 9.57 -2.32
CA MET A 79 7.37 9.57 -2.93
C MET A 79 7.40 8.62 -4.13
N TYR A 80 8.05 9.06 -5.20
CA TYR A 80 8.08 8.38 -6.49
C TYR A 80 9.51 8.23 -7.01
N LEU A 81 9.83 7.05 -7.54
CA LEU A 81 11.05 6.76 -8.29
C LEU A 81 10.63 6.33 -9.71
N PRO A 82 10.72 7.22 -10.72
CA PRO A 82 10.34 6.89 -12.10
C PRO A 82 11.33 5.92 -12.73
N PHE A 83 10.83 5.00 -13.56
CA PHE A 83 11.66 4.16 -14.44
C PHE A 83 11.64 4.62 -15.89
N SER A 84 10.64 5.40 -16.28
CA SER A 84 10.50 6.04 -17.58
C SER A 84 10.17 7.52 -17.40
N HIS A 85 10.50 8.34 -18.40
CA HIS A 85 10.15 9.76 -18.45
C HIS A 85 8.76 10.02 -19.04
N GLU A 86 8.09 8.98 -19.54
CA GLU A 86 6.79 9.09 -20.23
C GLU A 86 5.58 8.93 -19.30
N THR A 87 5.82 8.58 -18.04
CA THR A 87 4.77 8.30 -17.06
C THR A 87 4.45 9.55 -16.24
N GLU A 88 3.16 9.88 -16.12
CA GLU A 88 2.72 10.95 -15.23
C GLU A 88 3.05 10.67 -13.77
N ASN A 89 3.27 11.74 -13.01
CA ASN A 89 3.50 11.61 -11.57
C ASN A 89 2.24 11.08 -10.89
N PRO A 90 2.37 10.05 -10.02
CA PRO A 90 1.25 9.61 -9.21
C PRO A 90 0.87 10.71 -8.22
N HIS A 91 -0.42 10.83 -7.93
CA HIS A 91 -0.94 11.80 -6.99
C HIS A 91 -2.04 11.16 -6.14
N PHE A 92 -2.25 11.69 -4.94
CA PHE A 92 -3.40 11.35 -4.13
C PHE A 92 -4.68 11.81 -4.82
N LYS A 93 -5.77 11.08 -4.60
CA LYS A 93 -7.09 11.55 -5.00
C LYS A 93 -7.43 12.87 -4.31
N GLN A 94 -8.11 13.72 -5.06
CA GLN A 94 -8.45 15.08 -4.63
C GLN A 94 -9.17 15.14 -3.28
N HIS A 95 -10.08 14.19 -3.02
CA HIS A 95 -10.81 14.13 -1.76
C HIS A 95 -9.90 13.98 -0.53
N LEU A 96 -8.74 13.30 -0.63
CA LEU A 96 -7.78 13.19 0.48
C LEU A 96 -7.12 14.53 0.85
N LYS A 97 -7.12 15.48 -0.08
CA LYS A 97 -6.66 16.87 0.10
C LYS A 97 -7.78 17.79 0.59
N GLU A 98 -9.02 17.31 0.63
CA GLU A 98 -10.19 18.07 1.04
C GLU A 98 -10.78 17.57 2.36
N ILE A 99 -10.46 16.32 2.75
CA ILE A 99 -10.74 15.82 4.10
C ILE A 99 -10.03 16.75 5.09
N LYS A 100 -10.81 17.64 5.68
CA LYS A 100 -10.57 18.14 7.02
C LYS A 100 -10.93 16.96 7.90
N HIS A 101 -10.00 16.46 8.71
CA HIS A 101 -10.33 15.49 9.74
C HIS A 101 -11.50 16.10 10.53
N ASN A 102 -12.71 15.61 10.26
CA ASN A 102 -13.84 15.91 11.10
C ASN A 102 -13.55 15.09 12.35
N ASP A 103 -13.07 15.76 13.40
CA ASP A 103 -12.80 15.21 14.75
C ASP A 103 -14.06 14.58 15.43
N SER A 104 -15.12 14.35 14.65
CA SER A 104 -16.43 13.86 15.08
C SER A 104 -16.64 12.36 14.83
N GLN A 105 -15.74 11.66 14.13
CA GLN A 105 -15.74 10.19 14.14
C GLN A 105 -14.97 9.71 15.37
N ASN A 106 -15.64 9.69 16.52
CA ASN A 106 -15.14 8.99 17.70
C ASN A 106 -15.06 7.49 17.41
N GLY A 107 -14.06 6.82 17.99
CA GLY A 107 -13.87 5.37 17.86
C GLY A 107 -12.74 4.97 16.91
N PHE A 108 -12.62 3.66 16.69
CA PHE A 108 -11.57 3.05 15.89
C PHE A 108 -12.15 2.49 14.59
N TRP A 109 -11.48 2.74 13.48
CA TRP A 109 -11.83 2.17 12.18
C TRP A 109 -10.74 1.23 11.71
N LEU A 110 -11.11 0.00 11.34
CA LEU A 110 -10.23 -0.99 10.74
C LEU A 110 -10.61 -1.21 9.28
N TYR A 111 -9.77 -0.72 8.38
CA TYR A 111 -9.85 -1.00 6.95
C TYR A 111 -8.89 -2.15 6.62
N TYR A 112 -9.36 -3.19 5.94
CA TYR A 112 -8.50 -4.31 5.55
C TYR A 112 -8.90 -4.94 4.22
N THR A 113 -7.96 -5.65 3.61
CA THR A 113 -8.17 -6.44 2.39
C THR A 113 -7.76 -7.89 2.62
N ASN A 114 -8.17 -8.78 1.72
CA ASN A 114 -7.74 -10.19 1.74
C ASN A 114 -6.27 -10.40 1.31
N GLN A 115 -5.47 -9.34 1.12
CA GLN A 115 -4.04 -9.49 0.79
C GLN A 115 -3.23 -10.14 1.93
N CYS A 116 -3.70 -10.01 3.17
CA CYS A 116 -3.06 -10.59 4.34
C CYS A 116 -3.95 -11.70 4.90
N PRO A 117 -3.53 -12.99 4.86
CA PRO A 117 -4.35 -14.10 5.34
C PRO A 117 -4.62 -14.04 6.85
N PHE A 118 -3.79 -13.31 7.60
CA PHE A 118 -3.97 -13.11 9.04
C PHE A 118 -5.26 -12.34 9.36
N THR A 119 -5.76 -11.50 8.45
CA THR A 119 -6.96 -10.70 8.67
C THR A 119 -8.19 -11.56 8.94
N ALA A 120 -8.30 -12.73 8.31
CA ALA A 120 -9.41 -13.67 8.53
C ALA A 120 -9.53 -14.14 9.99
N LYS A 121 -8.42 -14.18 10.73
CA LYS A 121 -8.39 -14.56 12.15
C LYS A 121 -8.50 -13.34 13.07
N TYR A 122 -7.72 -12.30 12.79
CA TYR A 122 -7.56 -11.19 13.74
C TYR A 122 -8.69 -10.17 13.68
N VAL A 123 -9.35 -9.99 12.53
CA VAL A 123 -10.49 -9.05 12.42
C VAL A 123 -11.64 -9.47 13.35
N PRO A 124 -12.14 -10.73 13.31
CA PRO A 124 -13.21 -11.16 14.23
C PRO A 124 -12.79 -11.06 15.71
N LEU A 125 -11.52 -11.37 16.02
CA LEU A 125 -11.00 -11.27 17.37
C LEU A 125 -11.00 -9.82 17.88
N LEU A 126 -10.63 -8.86 17.03
CA LEU A 126 -10.65 -7.44 17.37
C LEU A 126 -12.08 -6.93 17.60
N GLU A 127 -13.03 -7.34 16.77
CA GLU A 127 -14.45 -7.00 16.94
C GLU A 127 -15.01 -7.52 18.28
N GLU A 128 -14.69 -8.77 18.63
CA GLU A 128 -15.10 -9.34 19.92
C GLU A 128 -14.51 -8.57 21.11
N ILE A 129 -13.22 -8.22 21.03
CA ILE A 129 -12.55 -7.47 22.10
C ILE A 129 -13.14 -6.07 22.23
N ALA A 130 -13.38 -5.38 21.11
CA ALA A 130 -13.99 -4.06 21.10
C ALA A 130 -15.39 -4.08 21.72
N LYS A 131 -16.22 -5.07 21.35
CA LYS A 131 -17.54 -5.29 21.92
C LYS A 131 -17.48 -5.54 23.43
N LYS A 132 -16.56 -6.39 23.90
CA LYS A 132 -16.37 -6.69 25.34
C LYS A 132 -15.92 -5.47 26.14
N ARG A 133 -15.23 -4.52 25.51
CA ARG A 133 -14.70 -3.31 26.15
C ARG A 133 -15.57 -2.07 25.93
N SER A 134 -16.71 -2.20 25.26
CA SER A 134 -17.59 -1.09 24.87
C SER A 134 -16.84 0.02 24.12
N VAL A 135 -15.90 -0.37 23.25
CA VAL A 135 -15.17 0.55 22.37
C VAL A 135 -15.92 0.66 21.06
N ASP A 136 -16.19 1.89 20.61
CA ASP A 136 -16.73 2.13 19.27
C ASP A 136 -15.67 1.70 18.23
N PHE A 137 -16.02 0.65 17.48
CA PHE A 137 -15.11 -0.04 16.56
C PHE A 137 -15.88 -0.41 15.29
N GLN A 138 -15.40 0.09 14.16
CA GLN A 138 -15.99 -0.11 12.85
C GLN A 138 -15.01 -0.88 11.98
N VAL A 139 -15.49 -1.89 11.26
CA VAL A 139 -14.68 -2.70 10.35
C VAL A 139 -15.17 -2.49 8.94
N VAL A 140 -14.24 -2.18 8.04
CA VAL A 140 -14.50 -2.01 6.61
C VAL A 140 -13.65 -3.01 5.83
N HIS A 141 -14.31 -4.03 5.29
CA HIS A 141 -13.68 -5.02 4.42
C HIS A 141 -13.66 -4.52 2.96
N ILE A 142 -12.48 -4.28 2.43
CA ILE A 142 -12.28 -3.82 1.05
C ILE A 142 -12.17 -5.05 0.14
N GLN A 143 -13.20 -5.30 -0.67
CA GLN A 143 -13.37 -6.55 -1.45
C GLN A 143 -12.85 -6.50 -2.89
N ALA A 144 -12.64 -5.32 -3.49
CA ALA A 144 -12.17 -5.19 -4.87
C ALA A 144 -11.25 -3.97 -5.04
N LYS A 145 -10.72 -3.77 -6.25
CA LYS A 145 -9.85 -2.65 -6.67
C LYS A 145 -10.57 -1.29 -6.63
N ASP A 146 -11.24 -0.98 -5.53
CA ASP A 146 -11.63 0.38 -5.21
C ASP A 146 -10.34 1.12 -4.86
N TYR A 147 -9.71 1.67 -5.89
CA TYR A 147 -8.65 2.68 -5.77
C TYR A 147 -9.14 3.95 -5.05
N ASN A 148 -10.30 3.93 -4.39
CA ASN A 148 -10.95 5.07 -3.74
C ASN A 148 -10.28 5.49 -2.44
N PHE A 149 -9.23 4.80 -2.00
CA PHE A 149 -8.53 5.06 -0.74
C PHE A 149 -7.11 5.65 -0.90
N LEU A 150 -6.62 5.83 -2.13
CA LEU A 150 -5.34 6.47 -2.45
C LEU A 150 -5.56 7.56 -3.50
#